data_AF-A0A4W4FUG7-F1
#
_entry.id   AF-A0A4W4FUG7-F1
#
_cell.length_a   1.000
_cell.length_b   1.000
_cell.length_c   1.000
_cell.angle_alpha   90.00
_cell.angle_beta   90.00
_cell.angle_gamma   90.00
#
_symmetry.space_group_name_H-M   'P 1'
#
loop_
_entity.id
_entity.type
_entity.pdbx_description
1 polymer ?
#
loop_
_entity_poly.entity_id
_entity_poly.type
_entity_poly.pdbx_seq_one_letter_code
_entity_poly.pdbx_strand_id
1 'polypeptide(L)'
;MLLRCLLLFYVNCVLHHVHKRRPYIFILIQIVDWVLRGAAQVMFVNNPLSGLIIFAGLILQNRWWALNGFVGTLFATISALILKQNRGAIAAGLYGYNGILVGLLMAVFSNAGDWYWWLLLPNIFMSMACPIVSSALASINSRWDLPVFTLPFNILVCLHMVATGHYNLYFPQVLIQRRSTFPNLFRSIPVGIGQVYGCDNPWTGGIFIIALFISSPITCVHAVIGSAVGMVSGLALAAPFENIYFGLWGYNCVLACIAIGGMFYALTWQVHLLSVACGMLSRRPFPLSSLLNYSGYVRFGLPACTWPFCLSALTFLLITTETKAIHKLPLTKVAYPEKNLIYFWKMKKEERAEKTKMTKGLAKEEVVKSALESQEKNEQNRQVSTDRVETETSSGPSTEEITPRTPHYGDAAVV
;
A
#
# COMPACT_ATOMS: atom_id res chain seq x y z
N MET A 1 11.89 9.75 -15.50
CA MET A 1 11.75 8.44 -16.18
C MET A 1 12.96 8.09 -17.04
N LEU A 2 13.41 8.97 -17.94
CA LEU A 2 14.59 8.74 -18.81
C LEU A 2 15.89 8.44 -18.04
N LEU A 3 16.23 9.20 -17.00
CA LEU A 3 17.45 8.97 -16.21
C LEU A 3 17.43 7.60 -15.49
N ARG A 4 16.25 7.15 -15.05
CA ARG A 4 16.04 5.86 -14.38
C ARG A 4 16.13 4.69 -15.36
N CYS A 5 15.59 4.86 -16.57
CA CYS A 5 15.75 3.90 -17.67
C CYS A 5 17.21 3.83 -18.16
N LEU A 6 17.90 4.97 -18.29
CA LEU A 6 19.30 5.03 -18.70
C LEU A 6 20.21 4.37 -17.66
N LEU A 7 20.03 4.65 -16.37
CA LEU A 7 20.80 3.98 -15.30
C LEU A 7 20.50 2.48 -15.25
N LEU A 8 19.23 2.06 -15.30
CA LEU A 8 18.88 0.63 -15.28
C LEU A 8 19.37 -0.12 -16.52
N PHE A 9 19.35 0.53 -17.70
CA PHE A 9 19.86 -0.05 -18.94
C PHE A 9 21.38 -0.15 -18.91
N TYR A 10 22.08 0.89 -18.46
CA TYR A 10 23.54 0.90 -18.31
C TYR A 10 24.00 -0.14 -17.28
N VAL A 11 23.34 -0.21 -16.13
CA VAL A 11 23.61 -1.19 -15.07
C VAL A 11 23.33 -2.61 -15.57
N ASN A 12 22.20 -2.89 -16.22
CA ASN A 12 21.89 -4.23 -16.72
C ASN A 12 22.83 -4.68 -17.85
N CYS A 13 23.22 -3.79 -18.76
CA CYS A 13 24.12 -4.11 -19.87
C CYS A 13 25.55 -4.39 -19.36
N VAL A 14 26.03 -3.59 -18.40
CA VAL A 14 27.32 -3.80 -17.71
C VAL A 14 27.28 -5.08 -16.86
N LEU A 15 26.22 -5.35 -16.11
CA LEU A 15 26.10 -6.56 -15.29
C LEU A 15 26.09 -7.85 -16.13
N HIS A 16 25.46 -7.84 -17.31
CA HIS A 16 25.43 -9.01 -18.19
C HIS A 16 26.83 -9.34 -18.74
N HIS A 17 27.62 -8.32 -19.07
CA HIS A 17 29.02 -8.49 -19.48
C HIS A 17 29.94 -8.94 -18.33
N VAL A 18 29.70 -8.47 -17.11
CA VAL A 18 30.45 -8.87 -15.90
C VAL A 18 30.13 -10.30 -15.48
N HIS A 19 28.87 -10.73 -15.57
CA HIS A 19 28.44 -12.10 -15.22
C HIS A 19 29.22 -13.16 -15.99
N LYS A 20 29.44 -12.94 -17.29
CA LYS A 20 30.12 -13.89 -18.19
C LYS A 20 31.64 -13.98 -17.95
N ARG A 21 32.27 -12.96 -17.33
CA ARG A 21 33.73 -12.91 -17.11
C ARG A 21 34.17 -13.10 -15.66
N ARG A 22 33.38 -12.68 -14.67
CA ARG A 22 33.74 -12.71 -13.23
C ARG A 22 32.50 -12.94 -12.34
N PRO A 23 32.11 -14.20 -12.07
CA PRO A 23 30.86 -14.51 -11.36
C PRO A 23 30.82 -14.01 -9.91
N TYR A 24 31.96 -13.99 -9.21
CA TYR A 24 32.04 -13.52 -7.81
C TYR A 24 31.76 -12.02 -7.67
N ILE A 25 32.25 -11.21 -8.62
CA ILE A 25 32.04 -9.75 -8.65
C ILE A 25 30.57 -9.45 -8.92
N PHE A 26 29.94 -10.23 -9.81
CA PHE A 26 28.51 -10.11 -10.09
C PHE A 26 27.66 -10.34 -8.83
N ILE A 27 27.96 -11.38 -8.04
CA ILE A 27 27.25 -11.66 -6.79
C ILE A 27 27.43 -10.52 -5.79
N LEU A 28 28.65 -9.97 -5.66
CA LEU A 28 28.91 -8.85 -4.76
C LEU A 28 28.11 -7.60 -5.15
N ILE A 29 28.13 -7.22 -6.44
CA ILE A 29 27.34 -6.09 -6.96
C ILE A 29 25.85 -6.32 -6.71
N GLN A 30 25.38 -7.55 -6.89
CA GLN A 30 23.99 -7.91 -6.67
C GLN A 30 23.59 -7.81 -5.19
N ILE A 31 24.42 -8.26 -4.25
CA ILE A 31 24.19 -8.08 -2.81
C ILE A 31 24.14 -6.60 -2.45
N VAL A 32 25.05 -5.79 -3.00
CA VAL A 32 25.03 -4.33 -2.78
C VAL A 32 23.75 -3.69 -3.31
N ASP A 33 23.30 -4.05 -4.52
CA ASP A 33 22.02 -3.57 -5.07
C ASP A 33 20.84 -3.95 -4.16
N TRP A 34 20.80 -5.18 -3.64
CA TRP A 34 19.75 -5.64 -2.72
C TRP A 34 19.78 -4.91 -1.38
N VAL A 35 20.97 -4.64 -0.84
CA VAL A 35 21.14 -3.87 0.40
C VAL A 35 20.68 -2.42 0.21
N LEU A 36 21.06 -1.77 -0.90
CA LEU A 36 20.62 -0.40 -1.20
C LEU A 36 19.10 -0.34 -1.40
N ARG A 37 18.51 -1.29 -2.12
CA ARG A 37 17.04 -1.39 -2.22
C ARG A 37 16.40 -1.64 -0.86
N GLY A 38 16.99 -2.49 -0.02
CA GLY A 38 16.54 -2.74 1.34
C GLY A 38 16.50 -1.47 2.18
N ALA A 39 17.51 -0.61 2.10
CA ALA A 39 17.51 0.68 2.78
C ALA A 39 16.36 1.58 2.33
N ALA A 40 16.10 1.66 1.03
CA ALA A 40 15.01 2.47 0.48
C ALA A 40 13.60 1.91 0.76
N GLN A 41 13.48 0.59 0.90
CA GLN A 41 12.20 -0.10 1.12
C GLN A 41 11.53 0.22 2.46
N VAL A 42 12.26 0.79 3.43
CA VAL A 42 11.67 1.30 4.68
C VAL A 42 10.55 2.31 4.40
N MET A 43 10.71 3.14 3.35
CA MET A 43 9.70 4.10 2.89
C MET A 43 8.99 3.63 1.61
N PHE A 44 8.91 2.30 1.41
CA PHE A 44 8.27 1.65 0.25
C PHE A 44 8.92 1.94 -1.11
N VAL A 45 10.19 2.36 -1.12
CA VAL A 45 10.90 2.70 -2.36
C VAL A 45 11.77 1.53 -2.82
N ASN A 46 11.51 1.05 -4.05
CA ASN A 46 12.36 0.07 -4.72
C ASN A 46 13.32 0.77 -5.72
N ASN A 47 14.35 1.45 -5.22
CA ASN A 47 15.36 2.13 -6.03
C ASN A 47 16.73 2.15 -5.34
N PRO A 48 17.78 1.52 -5.91
CA PRO A 48 19.11 1.48 -5.29
C PRO A 48 19.76 2.87 -5.20
N LEU A 49 19.46 3.78 -6.13
CA LEU A 49 19.97 5.16 -6.07
C LEU A 49 19.38 5.91 -4.88
N SER A 50 18.08 5.77 -4.63
CA SER A 50 17.45 6.33 -3.43
C SER A 50 18.05 5.72 -2.16
N GLY A 51 18.33 4.41 -2.17
CA GLY A 51 19.02 3.73 -1.08
C GLY A 51 20.41 4.28 -0.79
N LEU A 52 21.20 4.57 -1.83
CA LEU A 52 22.52 5.18 -1.71
C LEU A 52 22.44 6.57 -1.07
N ILE A 53 21.49 7.39 -1.50
CA ILE A 53 21.27 8.73 -0.94
C ILE A 53 20.80 8.63 0.52
N ILE A 54 19.96 7.65 0.86
CA ILE A 54 19.56 7.37 2.24
C ILE A 54 20.78 6.98 3.09
N PHE A 55 21.66 6.09 2.62
CA PHE A 55 22.89 5.78 3.34
C PHE A 55 23.79 7.00 3.53
N ALA A 56 23.91 7.89 2.54
CA ALA A 56 24.64 9.14 2.69
C ALA A 56 24.04 10.03 3.80
N GLY A 57 22.71 10.11 3.89
CA GLY A 57 22.01 10.77 4.99
C GLY A 57 22.24 10.09 6.36
N LEU A 58 22.24 8.76 6.42
CA LEU A 58 22.55 8.01 7.64
C LEU A 58 24.00 8.26 8.11
N ILE A 59 24.96 8.33 7.18
CA ILE A 59 26.36 8.65 7.49
C ILE A 59 26.48 10.09 8.03
N LEU A 60 25.73 11.04 7.45
CA LEU A 60 25.67 12.42 7.93
C LEU A 60 25.07 12.51 9.35
N GLN A 61 24.07 11.68 9.65
CA GLN A 61 23.48 11.59 10.99
C GLN A 61 24.51 11.04 11.99
N ASN A 62 24.96 9.80 11.77
CA ASN A 62 25.94 9.13 12.61
C ASN A 62 26.54 7.92 11.86
N ARG A 63 27.87 7.90 11.75
CA ARG A 63 28.63 6.83 11.08
C ARG A 63 28.43 5.46 11.74
N TRP A 64 28.29 5.43 13.06
CA TRP A 64 28.05 4.20 13.82
C TRP A 64 26.64 3.64 13.57
N TRP A 65 25.63 4.50 13.49
CA TRP A 65 24.27 4.09 13.18
C TRP A 65 24.18 3.56 11.75
N ALA A 66 24.79 4.27 10.79
CA ALA A 66 24.86 3.84 9.41
C ALA A 66 25.53 2.45 9.27
N LEU A 67 26.62 2.20 10.00
CA LEU A 67 27.28 0.90 10.03
C LEU A 67 26.37 -0.20 10.57
N ASN A 68 25.71 0.03 11.70
CA ASN A 68 24.78 -0.94 12.28
C ASN A 68 23.59 -1.24 11.37
N GLY A 69 23.02 -0.22 10.72
CA GLY A 69 21.98 -0.39 9.72
C GLY A 69 22.45 -1.18 8.50
N PHE A 70 23.67 -0.91 8.00
CA PHE A 70 24.26 -1.66 6.90
C PHE A 70 24.44 -3.15 7.27
N VAL A 71 25.04 -3.43 8.44
CA VAL A 71 25.20 -4.79 8.97
C VAL A 71 23.84 -5.47 9.10
N GLY A 72 22.84 -4.80 9.66
CA GLY A 72 21.51 -5.39 9.82
C GLY A 72 20.85 -5.73 8.48
N THR A 73 20.95 -4.84 7.49
CA THR A 73 20.43 -5.09 6.13
C THR A 73 21.15 -6.26 5.46
N LEU A 74 22.48 -6.31 5.57
CA LEU A 74 23.32 -7.33 4.97
C LEU A 74 22.98 -8.71 5.55
N PHE A 75 22.94 -8.85 6.87
CA PHE A 75 22.68 -10.13 7.52
C PHE A 75 21.21 -10.57 7.42
N ALA A 76 20.25 -9.64 7.38
CA ALA A 76 18.88 -9.97 7.04
C ALA A 76 18.77 -10.50 5.60
N THR A 77 19.48 -9.88 4.64
CA THR A 77 19.54 -10.34 3.25
C THR A 77 20.19 -11.72 3.16
N ILE A 78 21.34 -11.94 3.80
CA ILE A 78 22.03 -13.23 3.84
C ILE A 78 21.14 -14.31 4.45
N SER A 79 20.48 -14.02 5.57
CA SER A 79 19.53 -14.96 6.20
C SER A 79 18.39 -15.34 5.25
N ALA A 80 17.83 -14.39 4.50
CA ALA A 80 16.82 -14.68 3.49
C ALA A 80 17.35 -15.58 2.35
N LEU A 81 18.63 -15.44 1.96
CA LEU A 81 19.28 -16.33 0.98
C LEU A 81 19.44 -17.74 1.55
N ILE A 82 19.88 -17.87 2.80
CA ILE A 82 20.07 -19.16 3.50
C ILE A 82 18.73 -19.89 3.63
N LEU A 83 17.68 -19.17 4.01
CA LEU A 83 16.31 -19.68 4.14
C LEU A 83 15.62 -19.93 2.78
N LYS A 84 16.32 -19.71 1.66
CA LYS A 84 15.81 -19.88 0.28
C LYS A 84 14.49 -19.15 0.04
N GLN A 85 14.36 -17.93 0.58
CA GLN A 85 13.18 -17.09 0.36
C GLN A 85 13.07 -16.64 -1.11
N ASN A 86 11.89 -16.16 -1.50
CA ASN A 86 11.61 -15.76 -2.87
C ASN A 86 12.64 -14.75 -3.40
N ARG A 87 13.38 -15.14 -4.45
CA ARG A 87 14.46 -14.35 -5.05
C ARG A 87 13.99 -12.99 -5.58
N GLY A 88 12.76 -12.90 -6.09
CA GLY A 88 12.18 -11.63 -6.55
C GLY A 88 11.92 -10.66 -5.39
N ALA A 89 11.48 -11.16 -4.23
CA ALA A 89 11.28 -10.35 -3.03
C ALA A 89 12.61 -9.89 -2.42
N ILE A 90 13.62 -10.76 -2.41
CA ILE A 90 14.99 -10.41 -2.00
C ILE A 90 15.55 -9.33 -2.93
N ALA A 91 15.43 -9.51 -4.25
CA ALA A 91 15.93 -8.56 -5.23
C ALA A 91 15.20 -7.21 -5.19
N ALA A 92 13.96 -7.19 -4.70
CA ALA A 92 13.23 -5.96 -4.43
C ALA A 92 13.62 -5.29 -3.10
N GLY A 93 14.47 -5.91 -2.27
CA GLY A 93 14.87 -5.40 -0.96
C GLY A 93 13.88 -5.67 0.18
N LEU A 94 12.83 -6.48 -0.04
CA LEU A 94 11.75 -6.69 0.93
C LEU A 94 12.19 -7.47 2.18
N TYR A 95 13.31 -8.18 2.13
CA TYR A 95 13.88 -8.86 3.29
C TYR A 95 14.98 -8.04 4.00
N GLY A 96 15.40 -6.89 3.45
CA GLY A 96 16.46 -6.05 4.00
C GLY A 96 15.97 -4.91 4.91
N TYR A 97 14.81 -4.32 4.60
CA TYR A 97 14.37 -3.08 5.27
C TYR A 97 13.99 -3.26 6.75
N ASN A 98 13.56 -4.44 7.18
CA ASN A 98 13.37 -4.68 8.61
C ASN A 98 14.73 -4.77 9.32
N GLY A 99 15.75 -5.36 8.66
CA GLY A 99 17.10 -5.46 9.20
C GLY A 99 17.80 -4.11 9.37
N ILE A 100 17.65 -3.17 8.42
CA ILE A 100 18.24 -1.83 8.56
C ILE A 100 17.70 -1.11 9.80
N LEU A 101 16.38 -1.19 10.03
CA LEU A 101 15.73 -0.56 11.17
C LEU A 101 16.14 -1.22 12.49
N VAL A 102 16.22 -2.55 12.54
CA VAL A 102 16.72 -3.27 13.72
C VAL A 102 18.12 -2.77 14.08
N GLY A 103 19.05 -2.77 13.11
CA GLY A 103 20.43 -2.31 13.37
C GLY A 103 20.50 -0.85 13.80
N LEU A 104 19.78 0.05 13.12
CA LEU A 104 19.74 1.47 13.45
C LEU A 104 19.21 1.70 14.87
N LEU A 105 18.04 1.15 15.20
CA LEU A 105 17.40 1.44 16.47
C LEU A 105 18.07 0.74 17.65
N MET A 106 18.73 -0.40 17.44
CA MET A 106 19.59 -0.99 18.47
C MET A 106 20.78 -0.07 18.80
N ALA A 107 21.35 0.61 17.80
CA ALA A 107 22.41 1.61 18.04
C ALA A 107 21.86 2.88 18.71
N VAL A 108 20.72 3.40 18.26
CA VAL A 108 20.09 4.61 18.82
C VAL A 108 19.69 4.42 20.29
N PHE A 109 19.18 3.24 20.66
CA PHE A 109 18.74 2.96 22.02
C PHE A 109 19.83 2.37 22.93
N SER A 110 21.06 2.18 22.45
CA SER A 110 22.16 1.69 23.27
C SER A 110 22.78 2.80 24.11
N ASN A 111 22.89 2.59 25.42
CA ASN A 111 23.57 3.51 26.34
C ASN A 111 25.10 3.31 26.38
N ALA A 112 25.61 2.27 25.72
CA ALA A 112 27.06 2.01 25.64
C ALA A 112 27.80 3.03 24.75
N GLY A 113 27.06 3.85 23.99
CA GLY A 113 27.61 4.88 23.11
C GLY A 113 28.02 4.36 21.73
N ASP A 114 28.63 5.26 20.95
CA ASP A 114 29.09 4.93 19.60
C ASP A 114 30.33 4.02 19.64
N TRP A 115 30.47 3.19 18.61
CA TRP A 115 31.60 2.26 18.42
C TRP A 115 31.72 1.13 19.47
N TYR A 116 30.63 0.83 20.18
CA TYR A 116 30.54 -0.35 21.02
C TYR A 116 30.40 -1.63 20.16
N TRP A 117 31.53 -2.20 19.73
CA TRP A 117 31.59 -3.32 18.78
C TRP A 117 30.80 -4.56 19.19
N TRP A 118 30.67 -4.83 20.48
CA TRP A 118 29.87 -5.96 20.98
C TRP A 118 28.40 -5.88 20.56
N LEU A 119 27.85 -4.67 20.30
CA LEU A 119 26.49 -4.47 19.81
C LEU A 119 26.24 -5.14 18.45
N LEU A 120 27.29 -5.37 17.65
CA LEU A 120 27.16 -6.05 16.37
C LEU A 120 26.67 -7.49 16.52
N LEU A 121 27.00 -8.17 17.61
CA LEU A 121 26.55 -9.56 17.83
C LEU A 121 25.03 -9.68 17.96
N PRO A 122 24.35 -8.98 18.91
CA PRO A 122 22.91 -9.04 18.97
C PRO A 122 22.28 -8.40 17.73
N ASN A 123 22.88 -7.38 17.11
CA ASN A 123 22.37 -6.80 15.85
C ASN A 123 22.31 -7.84 14.72
N ILE A 124 23.39 -8.60 14.50
CA ILE A 124 23.44 -9.67 13.49
C ILE A 124 22.37 -10.71 13.79
N PHE A 125 22.28 -11.18 15.04
CA PHE A 125 21.32 -12.20 15.45
C PHE A 125 19.87 -11.75 15.20
N MET A 126 19.49 -10.57 15.68
CA MET A 126 18.14 -10.03 15.52
C MET A 126 17.82 -9.73 14.05
N SER A 127 18.79 -9.25 13.27
CA SER A 127 18.63 -9.02 11.84
C SER A 127 18.45 -10.32 11.05
N MET A 128 19.16 -11.40 11.41
CA MET A 128 18.95 -12.72 10.82
C MET A 128 17.59 -13.32 11.14
N ALA A 129 16.96 -12.93 12.26
CA ALA A 129 15.60 -13.33 12.60
C ALA A 129 14.53 -12.57 11.80
N CYS A 130 14.84 -11.41 11.19
CA CYS A 130 13.88 -10.60 10.43
C CYS A 130 13.18 -11.38 9.30
N PRO A 131 13.88 -12.14 8.42
CA PRO A 131 13.23 -12.94 7.39
C PRO A 131 12.33 -14.05 7.95
N ILE A 132 12.66 -14.63 9.10
CA ILE A 132 11.85 -15.67 9.75
C ILE A 132 10.51 -15.08 10.18
N VAL A 133 10.55 -13.98 10.94
CA VAL A 133 9.34 -13.27 11.40
C VAL A 133 8.55 -12.72 10.21
N SER A 134 9.24 -12.19 9.19
CA SER A 134 8.60 -11.70 7.96
C SER A 134 7.84 -12.83 7.24
N SER A 135 8.45 -14.01 7.10
CA SER A 135 7.82 -15.17 6.47
C SER A 135 6.63 -15.68 7.27
N ALA A 136 6.73 -15.71 8.60
CA ALA A 136 5.64 -16.12 9.48
C ALA A 136 4.45 -15.15 9.44
N LEU A 137 4.71 -13.83 9.44
CA LEU A 137 3.65 -12.84 9.30
C LEU A 137 3.06 -12.82 7.89
N ALA A 138 3.86 -13.04 6.86
CA ALA A 138 3.40 -13.10 5.49
C ALA A 138 2.45 -14.28 5.25
N SER A 139 2.65 -15.43 5.91
CA SER A 139 1.74 -16.58 5.77
C SER A 139 0.34 -16.29 6.32
N ILE A 140 0.25 -15.45 7.36
CA ILE A 140 -1.01 -14.97 7.92
C ILE A 140 -1.60 -13.86 7.03
N ASN A 141 -0.85 -12.78 6.79
CA ASN A 141 -1.33 -11.58 6.10
C ASN A 141 -1.67 -11.82 4.62
N SER A 142 -1.03 -12.78 3.96
CA SER A 142 -1.34 -13.12 2.56
C SER A 142 -2.76 -13.63 2.37
N ARG A 143 -3.41 -14.18 3.41
CA ARG A 143 -4.84 -14.58 3.38
C ARG A 143 -5.78 -13.39 3.12
N TRP A 144 -5.37 -12.18 3.49
CA TRP A 144 -6.12 -10.94 3.29
C TRP A 144 -5.47 -9.99 2.26
N ASP A 145 -4.49 -10.48 1.51
CA ASP A 145 -3.66 -9.68 0.60
C ASP A 145 -3.12 -8.41 1.29
N LEU A 146 -2.51 -8.60 2.48
CA LEU A 146 -1.92 -7.53 3.28
C LEU A 146 -0.38 -7.63 3.32
N PRO A 147 0.33 -6.50 3.31
CA PRO A 147 1.78 -6.48 3.52
C PRO A 147 2.11 -6.75 4.99
N VAL A 148 3.36 -7.14 5.27
CA VAL A 148 3.85 -7.32 6.65
C VAL A 148 4.32 -6.02 7.31
N PHE A 149 4.57 -4.98 6.50
CA PHE A 149 5.12 -3.70 6.94
C PHE A 149 6.37 -3.88 7.84
N THR A 150 6.62 -2.94 8.74
CA THR A 150 7.73 -2.97 9.68
C THR A 150 7.41 -3.76 10.96
N LEU A 151 6.37 -4.62 10.95
CA LEU A 151 6.04 -5.50 12.08
C LEU A 151 7.22 -6.40 12.52
N PRO A 152 7.99 -7.03 11.61
CA PRO A 152 9.15 -7.84 12.01
C PRO A 152 10.17 -7.01 12.80
N PHE A 153 10.51 -5.81 12.31
CA PHE A 153 11.38 -4.86 13.02
C PHE A 153 10.83 -4.52 14.41
N ASN A 154 9.55 -4.14 14.50
CA ASN A 154 8.94 -3.72 15.76
C ASN A 154 8.96 -4.85 16.80
N ILE A 155 8.61 -6.07 16.41
CA ILE A 155 8.62 -7.25 17.31
C ILE A 155 10.05 -7.52 17.79
N LEU A 156 11.02 -7.52 16.90
CA LEU A 156 12.40 -7.88 17.21
C LEU A 156 13.09 -6.81 18.06
N VAL A 157 12.94 -5.53 17.75
CA VAL A 157 13.49 -4.46 18.61
C VAL A 157 12.82 -4.48 19.97
N CYS A 158 11.49 -4.62 20.07
CA CYS A 158 10.83 -4.73 21.36
C CYS A 158 11.33 -5.95 22.16
N LEU A 159 11.50 -7.12 21.51
CA LEU A 159 12.03 -8.33 22.15
C LEU A 159 13.45 -8.10 22.67
N HIS A 160 14.32 -7.49 21.87
CA HIS A 160 15.67 -7.13 22.30
C HIS A 160 15.64 -6.17 23.50
N MET A 161 14.80 -5.14 23.45
CA MET A 161 14.66 -4.13 24.51
C MET A 161 14.11 -4.71 25.82
N VAL A 162 13.18 -5.65 25.76
CA VAL A 162 12.71 -6.36 26.95
C VAL A 162 13.79 -7.30 27.52
N ALA A 163 14.56 -7.97 26.66
CA ALA A 163 15.55 -8.95 27.07
C ALA A 163 16.80 -8.32 27.71
N THR A 164 17.25 -7.16 27.23
CA THR A 164 18.38 -6.45 27.81
C THR A 164 17.92 -5.45 28.87
N GLY A 165 17.07 -4.50 28.49
CA GLY A 165 16.61 -3.44 29.37
C GLY A 165 17.72 -2.49 29.84
N HIS A 166 17.37 -1.54 30.71
CA HIS A 166 18.31 -0.50 31.17
C HIS A 166 19.47 -1.05 32.01
N TYR A 167 19.19 -2.05 32.85
CA TYR A 167 20.14 -2.56 33.85
C TYR A 167 21.02 -3.71 33.34
N ASN A 168 21.03 -4.00 32.04
CA ASN A 168 21.92 -5.02 31.49
C ASN A 168 23.38 -4.58 31.58
N LEU A 169 24.25 -5.48 32.06
CA LEU A 169 25.68 -5.21 32.19
C LEU A 169 26.39 -5.05 30.84
N TYR A 170 25.95 -5.76 29.81
CA TYR A 170 26.63 -5.81 28.50
C TYR A 170 25.96 -4.93 27.45
N PHE A 171 24.64 -4.78 27.51
CA PHE A 171 23.86 -4.04 26.51
C PHE A 171 22.87 -3.08 27.19
N PRO A 172 23.35 -2.08 27.96
CA PRO A 172 22.46 -1.15 28.65
C PRO A 172 21.73 -0.26 27.65
N GLN A 173 20.49 0.09 27.97
CA GLN A 173 19.62 0.90 27.11
C GLN A 173 19.43 2.31 27.63
N VAL A 174 19.24 3.27 26.73
CA VAL A 174 19.06 4.67 27.10
C VAL A 174 17.71 4.83 27.82
N LEU A 175 17.75 5.39 29.04
CA LEU A 175 16.56 5.92 29.70
C LEU A 175 16.06 7.10 28.85
N ILE A 176 14.82 7.03 28.37
CA ILE A 176 14.24 8.05 27.48
C ILE A 176 14.32 9.42 28.18
N GLN A 177 15.34 10.22 27.81
CA GLN A 177 15.57 11.54 28.36
C GLN A 177 14.87 12.61 27.54
N ARG A 178 14.36 13.62 28.23
CA ARG A 178 13.78 14.82 27.65
C ARG A 178 14.91 15.70 27.10
N ARG A 179 14.84 16.06 25.80
CA ARG A 179 15.83 16.94 25.15
C ARG A 179 15.21 18.32 24.86
N SER A 180 15.83 19.36 25.41
CA SER A 180 15.52 20.75 25.09
C SER A 180 16.10 21.12 23.73
N THR A 181 15.23 21.39 22.75
CA THR A 181 15.66 21.81 21.40
C THR A 181 15.06 23.17 21.05
N PHE A 182 15.80 23.96 20.27
CA PHE A 182 15.41 25.29 19.82
C PHE A 182 14.05 25.32 19.08
N PRO A 183 13.26 26.39 19.23
CA PRO A 183 11.93 26.49 18.64
C PRO A 183 12.01 26.74 17.13
N ASN A 184 11.77 25.72 16.31
CA ASN A 184 11.43 25.93 14.91
C ASN A 184 10.50 24.82 14.40
N LEU A 185 9.22 25.18 14.25
CA LEU A 185 8.17 24.26 13.82
C LEU A 185 8.38 23.77 12.38
N PHE A 186 8.94 24.59 11.48
CA PHE A 186 9.19 24.14 10.11
C PHE A 186 10.30 23.08 10.01
N ARG A 187 11.24 23.07 10.97
CA ARG A 187 12.27 22.04 11.03
C ARG A 187 11.71 20.68 11.44
N SER A 188 10.56 20.60 12.12
CA SER A 188 10.00 19.31 12.49
C SER A 188 9.50 18.49 11.30
N ILE A 189 9.22 19.13 10.15
CA ILE A 189 8.77 18.43 8.94
C ILE A 189 9.89 17.51 8.40
N PRO A 190 11.08 18.01 8.02
CA PRO A 190 12.17 17.14 7.58
C PRO A 190 12.66 16.21 8.71
N VAL A 191 12.71 16.68 9.96
CA VAL A 191 13.09 15.81 11.09
C VAL A 191 12.11 14.64 11.26
N GLY A 192 10.79 14.87 11.13
CA GLY A 192 9.80 13.81 11.17
C GLY A 192 9.99 12.74 10.08
N ILE A 193 10.48 13.12 8.90
CA ILE A 193 10.87 12.17 7.85
C ILE A 193 12.17 11.44 8.22
N GLY A 194 13.14 12.15 8.80
CA GLY A 194 14.38 11.56 9.33
C GLY A 194 14.13 10.51 10.42
N GLN A 195 13.17 10.76 11.30
CA GLN A 195 12.81 9.88 12.42
C GLN A 195 12.25 8.53 12.00
N VAL A 196 11.85 8.35 10.73
CA VAL A 196 11.52 7.02 10.20
C VAL A 196 12.70 6.05 10.32
N TYR A 197 13.93 6.58 10.22
CA TYR A 197 15.18 5.84 10.46
C TYR A 197 15.81 6.15 11.83
N GLY A 198 15.09 6.84 12.72
CA GLY A 198 15.62 7.29 14.02
C GLY A 198 16.61 8.45 13.94
N CYS A 199 16.59 9.25 12.86
CA CYS A 199 17.49 10.38 12.65
C CYS A 199 16.81 11.69 13.10
N ASP A 200 17.49 12.47 13.94
CA ASP A 200 17.01 13.76 14.47
C ASP A 200 17.58 14.99 13.73
N ASN A 201 18.54 14.81 12.83
CA ASN A 201 19.12 15.91 12.06
C ASN A 201 18.19 16.34 10.89
N PRO A 202 17.78 17.63 10.82
CA PRO A 202 16.94 18.12 9.73
C PRO A 202 17.57 17.97 8.34
N TRP A 203 18.90 18.05 8.23
CA TRP A 203 19.61 17.88 6.96
C TRP A 203 19.49 16.45 6.45
N THR A 204 19.60 15.47 7.34
CA THR A 204 19.37 14.05 7.01
C THR A 204 17.94 13.83 6.51
N GLY A 205 16.96 14.44 7.18
CA GLY A 205 15.57 14.44 6.71
C GLY A 205 15.40 15.06 5.32
N GLY A 206 16.07 16.18 5.04
CA GLY A 206 16.13 16.82 3.72
C GLY A 206 16.71 15.91 2.63
N ILE A 207 17.79 15.19 2.94
CA ILE A 207 18.39 14.19 2.04
C ILE A 207 17.40 13.06 1.74
N PHE A 208 16.65 12.59 2.74
CA PHE A 208 15.62 11.56 2.53
C PHE A 208 14.47 12.06 1.64
N ILE A 209 14.04 13.32 1.78
CA ILE A 209 13.06 13.94 0.87
C ILE A 209 13.56 13.88 -0.59
N ILE A 210 14.83 14.24 -0.82
CA ILE A 210 15.45 14.17 -2.16
C ILE A 210 15.47 12.72 -2.68
N ALA A 211 15.82 11.75 -1.82
CA ALA A 211 15.83 10.34 -2.17
C ALA A 211 14.44 9.81 -2.60
N LEU A 212 13.39 10.25 -1.89
CA LEU A 212 11.99 9.94 -2.23
C LEU A 212 11.59 10.59 -3.55
N PHE A 213 11.88 11.88 -3.72
CA PHE A 213 11.53 12.65 -4.92
C PHE A 213 12.11 12.03 -6.19
N ILE A 214 13.36 11.55 -6.14
CA ILE A 214 14.03 10.87 -7.27
C ILE A 214 13.29 9.58 -7.68
N SER A 215 12.68 8.87 -6.73
CA SER A 215 11.94 7.64 -7.01
C SER A 215 10.50 7.91 -7.47
N SER A 216 9.76 8.71 -6.69
CA SER A 216 8.37 9.07 -6.91
C SER A 216 8.07 10.42 -6.24
N PRO A 217 7.78 11.47 -7.04
CA PRO A 217 7.28 12.74 -6.51
C PRO A 217 6.01 12.59 -5.68
N ILE A 218 5.10 11.67 -6.03
CA ILE A 218 3.86 11.46 -5.26
C ILE A 218 4.16 10.90 -3.87
N THR A 219 5.06 9.92 -3.75
CA THR A 219 5.54 9.39 -2.47
C THR A 219 6.17 10.51 -1.63
N CYS A 220 7.00 11.34 -2.25
CA CYS A 220 7.64 12.48 -1.60
C CYS A 220 6.61 13.49 -1.03
N VAL A 221 5.58 13.84 -1.83
CA VAL A 221 4.52 14.75 -1.38
C VAL A 221 3.77 14.16 -0.19
N HIS A 222 3.36 12.89 -0.24
CA HIS A 222 2.68 12.24 0.88
C HIS A 222 3.57 12.08 2.11
N ALA A 223 4.89 11.95 1.95
CA ALA A 223 5.82 11.96 3.07
C ALA A 223 5.82 13.32 3.78
N VAL A 224 5.91 14.42 3.03
CA VAL A 224 5.88 15.79 3.57
C VAL A 224 4.53 16.09 4.22
N ILE A 225 3.43 15.72 3.57
CA ILE A 225 2.07 15.88 4.11
C ILE A 225 1.92 15.07 5.40
N GLY A 226 2.35 13.81 5.43
CA GLY A 226 2.27 12.98 6.62
C GLY A 226 3.05 13.57 7.80
N SER A 227 4.26 14.08 7.57
CA SER A 227 5.04 14.74 8.61
C SER A 227 4.34 16.01 9.14
N ALA A 228 3.78 16.83 8.24
CA ALA A 228 3.01 18.02 8.59
C ALA A 228 1.72 17.68 9.36
N VAL A 229 0.99 16.65 8.95
CA VAL A 229 -0.21 16.15 9.64
C VAL A 229 0.15 15.70 11.06
N GLY A 230 1.25 14.97 11.23
CA GLY A 230 1.72 14.55 12.55
C GLY A 230 2.09 15.73 13.45
N MET A 231 2.77 16.75 12.90
CA MET A 231 3.11 17.99 13.59
C MET A 231 1.86 18.77 14.02
N VAL A 232 0.91 19.02 13.11
CA VAL A 232 -0.35 19.72 13.41
C VAL A 232 -1.18 18.95 14.44
N SER A 233 -1.25 17.63 14.31
CA SER A 233 -1.91 16.77 15.30
C SER A 233 -1.20 16.85 16.65
N GLY A 234 0.15 16.94 16.64
CA GLY A 234 1.05 17.33 17.74
C GLY A 234 0.49 18.48 18.57
N LEU A 235 0.31 19.60 17.89
CA LEU A 235 -0.13 20.88 18.44
C LEU A 235 -1.58 20.83 18.91
N ALA A 236 -2.48 20.24 18.11
CA ALA A 236 -3.90 20.15 18.41
C ALA A 236 -4.20 19.44 19.73
N LEU A 237 -3.34 18.50 20.12
CA LEU A 237 -3.45 17.72 21.36
C LEU A 237 -2.46 18.18 22.44
N ALA A 238 -1.97 19.42 22.36
CA ALA A 238 -1.12 20.07 23.35
C ALA A 238 0.10 19.22 23.77
N ALA A 239 0.70 18.51 22.82
CA ALA A 239 1.88 17.71 23.12
C ALA A 239 3.08 18.61 23.45
N PRO A 240 4.04 18.13 24.28
CA PRO A 240 5.26 18.89 24.56
C PRO A 240 5.98 19.27 23.27
N PHE A 241 6.28 20.57 23.10
CA PHE A 241 6.87 21.11 21.87
C PHE A 241 8.18 20.41 21.49
N GLU A 242 8.99 20.02 22.47
CA GLU A 242 10.24 19.27 22.25
C GLU A 242 10.00 17.97 21.46
N ASN A 243 8.95 17.22 21.78
CA ASN A 243 8.60 15.99 21.06
C ASN A 243 8.13 16.28 19.63
N ILE A 244 7.52 17.44 19.40
CA ILE A 244 7.09 17.88 18.07
C ILE A 244 8.33 18.28 17.26
N TYR A 245 9.22 19.10 17.82
CA TYR A 245 10.46 19.54 17.15
C TYR A 245 11.40 18.39 16.84
N PHE A 246 11.46 17.38 17.71
CA PHE A 246 12.23 16.16 17.48
C PHE A 246 11.58 15.21 16.47
N GLY A 247 10.43 15.57 15.89
CA GLY A 247 9.77 14.80 14.82
C GLY A 247 9.05 13.52 15.29
N LEU A 248 8.94 13.29 16.60
CA LEU A 248 8.35 12.05 17.16
C LEU A 248 6.85 11.90 16.87
N TRP A 249 6.18 13.01 16.55
CA TRP A 249 4.78 12.99 16.12
C TRP A 249 4.60 12.78 14.62
N GLY A 250 5.66 12.94 13.81
CA GLY A 250 5.57 12.95 12.34
C GLY A 250 5.84 11.60 11.68
N TYR A 251 6.84 10.84 12.15
CA TYR A 251 7.39 9.71 11.37
C TYR A 251 6.39 8.56 11.11
N ASN A 252 5.51 8.24 12.06
CA ASN A 252 4.46 7.23 11.81
C ASN A 252 3.42 7.73 10.80
N CYS A 253 3.07 9.02 10.86
CA CYS A 253 2.16 9.66 9.92
C CYS A 253 2.76 9.70 8.51
N VAL A 254 4.08 9.91 8.37
CA VAL A 254 4.82 9.82 7.11
C VAL A 254 4.60 8.46 6.45
N LEU A 255 4.90 7.37 7.16
CA LEU A 255 4.76 6.01 6.62
C LEU A 255 3.31 5.68 6.25
N ALA A 256 2.35 6.10 7.08
CA ALA A 256 0.93 5.88 6.84
C ALA A 256 0.39 6.63 5.61
N CYS A 257 0.73 7.91 5.50
CA CYS A 257 0.34 8.71 4.34
C CYS A 257 0.98 8.19 3.05
N ILE A 258 2.23 7.71 3.09
CA ILE A 258 2.85 7.06 1.93
C ILE A 258 2.11 5.76 1.57
N ALA A 259 1.84 4.90 2.56
CA ALA A 259 1.23 3.59 2.33
C ALA A 259 -0.18 3.72 1.69
N ILE A 260 -1.03 4.58 2.25
CA ILE A 260 -2.40 4.76 1.75
C ILE A 260 -2.45 5.70 0.54
N GLY A 261 -1.59 6.72 0.51
CA GLY A 261 -1.54 7.78 -0.52
C GLY A 261 -0.93 7.36 -1.86
N GLY A 262 -1.42 6.27 -2.44
CA GLY A 262 -1.05 5.82 -3.78
C GLY A 262 -0.19 4.55 -3.85
N MET A 263 0.37 4.07 -2.73
CA MET A 263 1.16 2.83 -2.72
C MET A 263 0.27 1.57 -2.73
N PHE A 264 -0.61 1.41 -1.74
CA PHE A 264 -1.49 0.23 -1.65
C PHE A 264 -2.93 0.51 -2.12
N TYR A 265 -3.31 1.78 -2.24
CA TYR A 265 -4.53 2.21 -2.92
C TYR A 265 -4.19 2.97 -4.19
N ALA A 266 -5.07 2.90 -5.20
CA ALA A 266 -4.95 3.77 -6.37
C ALA A 266 -5.22 5.22 -5.98
N LEU A 267 -4.34 6.14 -6.35
CA LEU A 267 -4.45 7.54 -5.94
C LEU A 267 -5.67 8.22 -6.57
N THR A 268 -6.63 8.59 -5.73
CA THR A 268 -7.78 9.45 -6.03
C THR A 268 -7.88 10.52 -4.95
N TRP A 269 -8.72 11.56 -5.12
CA TRP A 269 -8.86 12.59 -4.10
C TRP A 269 -9.45 12.03 -2.79
N GLN A 270 -10.34 11.02 -2.88
CA GLN A 270 -10.89 10.32 -1.73
C GLN A 270 -9.81 9.54 -0.98
N VAL A 271 -8.94 8.84 -1.72
CA VAL A 271 -7.80 8.11 -1.14
C VAL A 271 -6.78 9.08 -0.54
N HIS A 272 -6.60 10.27 -1.13
CA HIS A 272 -5.77 11.30 -0.52
C HIS A 272 -6.31 11.72 0.86
N LEU A 273 -7.61 12.00 0.98
CA LEU A 273 -8.23 12.29 2.29
C LEU A 273 -8.14 11.10 3.24
N LEU A 274 -8.34 9.88 2.74
CA LEU A 274 -8.18 8.65 3.51
C LEU A 274 -6.75 8.50 4.03
N SER A 275 -5.74 8.90 3.26
CA SER A 275 -4.34 8.86 3.67
C SER A 275 -4.02 9.85 4.79
N VAL A 276 -4.65 11.04 4.77
CA VAL A 276 -4.53 12.04 5.84
C VAL A 276 -5.22 11.53 7.11
N ALA A 277 -6.42 10.97 6.99
CA ALA A 277 -7.15 10.36 8.10
C ALA A 277 -6.36 9.19 8.73
N CYS A 278 -5.78 8.32 7.90
CA CYS A 278 -4.88 7.27 8.37
C CYS A 278 -3.68 7.87 9.11
N GLY A 279 -3.00 8.87 8.53
CA GLY A 279 -1.88 9.55 9.15
C GLY A 279 -2.23 10.14 10.53
N MET A 280 -3.39 10.78 10.67
CA MET A 280 -3.87 11.28 11.96
C MET A 280 -4.07 10.16 12.99
N LEU A 281 -4.60 9.00 12.57
CA LEU A 281 -4.74 7.83 13.45
C LEU A 281 -3.39 7.18 13.78
N SER A 282 -2.43 7.21 12.86
CA SER A 282 -1.07 6.70 13.03
C SER A 282 -0.20 7.57 13.93
N ARG A 283 -0.66 8.75 14.35
CA ARG A 283 0.12 9.58 15.27
C ARG A 283 0.42 8.79 16.54
N ARG A 284 1.53 9.13 17.22
CA ARG A 284 1.93 8.50 18.48
C ARG A 284 0.69 8.25 19.36
N PRO A 285 0.40 6.99 19.71
CA PRO A 285 -0.89 6.64 20.26
C PRO A 285 -0.99 7.25 21.64
N PHE A 286 -1.88 8.22 21.78
CA PHE A 286 -2.46 8.49 23.08
C PHE A 286 -3.42 7.37 23.52
N PRO A 287 -4.09 6.56 22.63
CA PRO A 287 -4.97 5.49 23.12
C PRO A 287 -4.40 4.06 23.08
N LEU A 288 -3.34 3.72 22.32
CA LEU A 288 -2.73 2.37 22.41
C LEU A 288 -1.98 2.17 23.73
N SER A 289 -1.46 3.25 24.31
CA SER A 289 -0.98 3.29 25.71
C SER A 289 -2.11 3.14 26.73
N SER A 290 -3.37 3.32 26.32
CA SER A 290 -4.55 3.14 27.16
C SER A 290 -5.21 1.77 26.96
N LEU A 291 -5.19 1.20 25.74
CA LEU A 291 -5.77 -0.10 25.41
C LEU A 291 -4.88 -1.27 25.84
N LEU A 292 -3.56 -1.12 25.72
CA LEU A 292 -2.57 -1.98 26.36
C LEU A 292 -2.16 -1.26 27.64
N ASN A 293 -2.90 -1.51 28.74
CA ASN A 293 -2.66 -1.03 30.10
C ASN A 293 -1.45 -0.08 30.24
N TYR A 294 -1.71 1.18 30.60
CA TYR A 294 -0.73 2.24 30.91
C TYR A 294 0.52 1.75 31.70
N SER A 295 0.38 0.65 32.45
CA SER A 295 1.44 -0.07 33.17
C SER A 295 2.38 -0.97 32.36
N GLY A 296 2.21 -1.20 31.05
CA GLY A 296 3.10 -2.08 30.27
C GLY A 296 4.26 -1.32 29.65
N TYR A 297 3.98 -0.54 28.61
CA TYR A 297 5.00 0.19 27.83
C TYR A 297 5.78 1.22 28.66
N VAL A 298 5.10 1.92 29.58
CA VAL A 298 5.74 2.90 30.47
C VAL A 298 6.55 2.22 31.58
N ARG A 299 6.15 1.02 32.03
CA ARG A 299 6.86 0.26 33.07
C ARG A 299 8.09 -0.48 32.54
N PHE A 300 8.00 -0.99 31.31
CA PHE A 300 9.13 -1.62 30.61
C PHE A 300 10.01 -0.61 29.85
N GLY A 301 9.63 0.67 29.80
CA GLY A 301 10.41 1.72 29.15
C GLY A 301 10.55 1.55 27.63
N LEU A 302 9.59 0.90 26.97
CA LEU A 302 9.72 0.51 25.57
C LEU A 302 9.32 1.65 24.61
N PRO A 303 10.10 1.89 23.56
CA PRO A 303 9.73 2.83 22.50
C PRO A 303 8.57 2.26 21.67
N ALA A 304 7.64 3.14 21.25
CA ALA A 304 6.52 2.74 20.39
C ALA A 304 6.98 2.34 18.97
N CYS A 305 8.20 2.71 18.56
CA CYS A 305 8.76 2.48 17.23
C CYS A 305 7.70 2.80 16.14
N THR A 306 7.47 1.88 15.21
CA THR A 306 6.50 2.04 14.11
C THR A 306 5.25 1.18 14.27
N TRP A 307 4.98 0.67 15.49
CA TRP A 307 3.71 0.00 15.79
C TRP A 307 2.47 0.83 15.43
N PRO A 308 2.42 2.15 15.73
CA PRO A 308 1.25 2.97 15.40
C PRO A 308 0.97 3.00 13.90
N PHE A 309 2.02 3.16 13.09
CA PHE A 309 1.94 3.07 11.64
C PHE A 309 1.41 1.70 11.19
N CYS A 310 2.01 0.59 11.64
CA CYS A 310 1.62 -0.74 11.17
C CYS A 310 0.14 -1.05 11.47
N LEU A 311 -0.31 -0.78 12.69
CA LEU A 311 -1.68 -1.09 13.11
C LEU A 311 -2.69 -0.25 12.34
N SER A 312 -2.48 1.07 12.27
CA SER A 312 -3.38 1.98 11.54
C SER A 312 -3.43 1.67 10.05
N ALA A 313 -2.28 1.46 9.39
CA ALA A 313 -2.24 1.14 7.97
C ALA A 313 -2.90 -0.21 7.65
N LEU A 314 -2.71 -1.24 8.50
CA LEU A 314 -3.40 -2.53 8.34
C LEU A 314 -4.91 -2.40 8.55
N THR A 315 -5.35 -1.65 9.56
CA THR A 315 -6.77 -1.35 9.76
C THR A 315 -7.36 -0.69 8.52
N PHE A 316 -6.71 0.35 7.99
CA PHE A 316 -7.20 1.06 6.81
C PHE A 316 -7.19 0.20 5.55
N LEU A 317 -6.23 -0.71 5.39
CA LEU A 317 -6.20 -1.69 4.30
C LEU A 317 -7.24 -2.80 4.39
N LEU A 318 -7.82 -3.00 5.57
CA LEU A 318 -8.91 -3.94 5.82
C LEU A 318 -10.29 -3.29 5.70
N ILE A 319 -10.38 -1.96 5.64
CA ILE A 319 -11.66 -1.27 5.46
C ILE A 319 -12.25 -1.65 4.11
N THR A 320 -13.46 -2.17 4.15
CA THR A 320 -14.31 -2.39 2.97
C THR A 320 -15.21 -1.16 2.79
N THR A 321 -15.33 -0.68 1.55
CA THR A 321 -16.24 0.42 1.22
C THR A 321 -17.03 0.04 -0.03
N GLU A 322 -18.30 0.43 -0.10
CA GLU A 322 -19.12 0.24 -1.29
C GLU A 322 -18.77 1.25 -2.41
N THR A 323 -17.92 2.24 -2.11
CA THR A 323 -17.56 3.28 -3.07
C THR A 323 -16.56 2.77 -4.11
N LYS A 324 -16.85 3.00 -5.39
CA LYS A 324 -15.94 2.67 -6.52
C LYS A 324 -14.74 3.63 -6.65
N ALA A 325 -14.60 4.56 -5.70
CA ALA A 325 -13.57 5.59 -5.68
C ALA A 325 -12.34 5.18 -4.87
N ILE A 326 -12.52 4.30 -3.88
CA ILE A 326 -11.46 3.75 -3.04
C ILE A 326 -11.17 2.35 -3.56
N HIS A 327 -10.02 2.18 -4.21
CA HIS A 327 -9.64 0.91 -4.83
C HIS A 327 -8.30 0.42 -4.28
N LYS A 328 -8.35 -0.67 -3.50
CA LYS A 328 -7.16 -1.38 -3.01
C LYS A 328 -6.50 -2.11 -4.17
N LEU A 329 -5.19 -1.96 -4.31
CA LEU A 329 -4.41 -2.64 -5.33
C LEU A 329 -3.98 -4.03 -4.86
N PRO A 330 -4.01 -5.04 -5.74
CA PRO A 330 -3.47 -6.35 -5.40
C PRO A 330 -1.96 -6.26 -5.21
N LEU A 331 -1.42 -6.90 -4.17
CA LEU A 331 0.00 -6.77 -3.80
C LEU A 331 0.97 -7.14 -4.92
N THR A 332 0.57 -8.07 -5.79
CA THR A 332 1.39 -8.50 -6.94
C THR A 332 1.57 -7.42 -8.02
N LYS A 333 0.75 -6.36 -8.01
CA LYS A 333 0.80 -5.24 -8.95
C LYS A 333 1.33 -3.95 -8.32
N VAL A 334 1.48 -3.90 -7.00
CA VAL A 334 2.01 -2.75 -6.28
C VAL A 334 3.44 -2.47 -6.71
N ALA A 335 3.70 -1.23 -7.15
CA ALA A 335 5.03 -0.76 -7.49
C ALA A 335 5.31 0.60 -6.86
N TYR A 336 4.86 1.68 -7.50
CA TYR A 336 4.99 3.05 -7.03
C TYR A 336 3.78 3.86 -7.52
N PRO A 337 3.41 4.97 -6.88
CA PRO A 337 2.10 5.59 -7.05
C PRO A 337 1.75 5.97 -8.49
N GLU A 338 2.71 6.48 -9.25
CA GLU A 338 2.51 6.86 -10.65
C GLU A 338 2.19 5.62 -11.53
N LYS A 339 2.92 4.51 -11.33
CA LYS A 339 2.67 3.26 -12.09
C LYS A 339 1.38 2.57 -11.63
N ASN A 340 1.10 2.61 -10.34
CA ASN A 340 -0.13 2.14 -9.72
C ASN A 340 -1.35 2.87 -10.29
N LEU A 341 -1.23 4.18 -10.49
CA LEU A 341 -2.28 5.01 -11.10
C LEU A 341 -2.51 4.63 -12.56
N ILE A 342 -1.44 4.43 -13.35
CA ILE A 342 -1.56 3.96 -14.75
C ILE A 342 -2.28 2.61 -14.82
N TYR A 343 -1.92 1.67 -13.94
CA TYR A 343 -2.58 0.36 -13.86
C TYR A 343 -4.07 0.49 -13.54
N PHE A 344 -4.43 1.33 -12.56
CA PHE A 344 -5.81 1.58 -12.19
C PHE A 344 -6.65 2.14 -13.34
N TRP A 345 -6.13 3.12 -14.08
CA TRP A 345 -6.83 3.70 -15.23
C TRP A 345 -6.99 2.70 -16.37
N LYS A 346 -5.98 1.86 -16.62
CA LYS A 346 -6.05 0.78 -17.60
C LYS A 346 -7.17 -0.21 -17.25
N MET A 347 -7.20 -0.67 -16.01
CA MET A 347 -8.25 -1.57 -15.51
C MET A 347 -9.65 -0.94 -15.64
N LYS A 348 -9.82 0.34 -15.26
CA LYS A 348 -11.12 1.03 -15.41
C LYS A 348 -11.54 1.19 -16.88
N LYS A 349 -10.60 1.34 -17.80
CA LYS A 349 -10.89 1.40 -19.25
C LYS A 349 -11.37 0.04 -19.77
N GLU A 350 -10.72 -1.04 -19.35
CA GLU A 350 -11.09 -2.41 -19.69
C GLU A 350 -12.49 -2.76 -19.15
N GLU A 351 -12.76 -2.45 -17.87
CA GLU A 351 -14.07 -2.67 -17.25
C GLU A 351 -15.21 -1.91 -17.97
N ARG A 352 -14.95 -0.66 -18.40
CA ARG A 352 -15.91 0.12 -19.19
C ARG A 352 -16.15 -0.50 -20.57
N ALA A 353 -15.08 -0.94 -21.24
CA ALA A 353 -15.20 -1.57 -22.56
C ALA A 353 -15.99 -2.88 -22.50
N GLU A 354 -15.78 -3.69 -21.48
CA GLU A 354 -16.55 -4.92 -21.23
C GLU A 354 -18.03 -4.63 -20.97
N LYS A 355 -18.34 -3.63 -20.13
CA LYS A 355 -19.73 -3.21 -19.91
C LYS A 355 -20.40 -2.75 -21.20
N THR A 356 -19.72 -1.93 -22.01
CA THR A 356 -20.26 -1.50 -23.31
C THR A 356 -20.48 -2.68 -24.26
N LYS A 357 -19.59 -3.69 -24.26
CA LYS A 357 -19.77 -4.90 -25.07
C LYS A 357 -20.97 -5.72 -24.59
N MET A 358 -21.13 -5.91 -23.27
CA MET A 358 -22.31 -6.59 -22.70
C MET A 358 -23.61 -5.87 -23.05
N THR A 359 -23.68 -4.55 -22.85
CA THR A 359 -24.89 -3.77 -23.17
C THR A 359 -25.23 -3.84 -24.65
N LYS A 360 -24.23 -3.78 -25.54
CA LYS A 360 -24.46 -3.97 -26.99
C LYS A 360 -24.89 -5.40 -27.35
N GLY A 361 -24.41 -6.41 -26.62
CA GLY A 361 -24.83 -7.80 -26.78
C GLY A 361 -26.29 -7.99 -26.41
N LEU A 362 -26.69 -7.53 -25.22
CA LEU A 362 -28.07 -7.57 -24.74
C LEU A 362 -29.03 -6.81 -25.67
N ALA A 363 -28.64 -5.60 -26.12
CA ALA A 363 -29.45 -4.85 -27.07
C ALA A 363 -29.63 -5.59 -28.42
N LYS A 364 -28.61 -6.32 -28.89
CA LYS A 364 -28.72 -7.15 -30.09
C LYS A 364 -29.66 -8.35 -29.87
N GLU A 365 -29.58 -9.01 -28.71
CA GLU A 365 -30.47 -10.12 -28.36
C GLU A 365 -31.93 -9.65 -28.26
N GLU A 366 -32.20 -8.49 -27.65
CA GLU A 366 -33.54 -7.89 -27.60
C GLU A 366 -34.07 -7.57 -29.00
N VAL A 367 -33.24 -7.00 -29.89
CA VAL A 367 -33.64 -6.74 -31.27
C VAL A 367 -33.97 -8.04 -32.01
N VAL A 368 -33.13 -9.07 -31.89
CA VAL A 368 -33.40 -10.39 -32.51
C VAL A 368 -34.69 -11.00 -31.97
N LYS A 369 -34.92 -10.94 -30.65
CA LYS A 369 -36.12 -11.47 -30.01
C LYS A 369 -37.37 -10.72 -30.48
N SER A 370 -37.33 -9.39 -30.55
CA SER A 370 -38.43 -8.58 -31.06
C SER A 370 -38.72 -8.85 -32.55
N ALA A 371 -37.69 -9.15 -33.34
CA ALA A 371 -37.85 -9.52 -34.75
C ALA A 371 -38.50 -10.91 -34.90
N LEU A 372 -38.11 -11.89 -34.08
CA LEU A 372 -38.73 -13.22 -34.04
C LEU A 372 -40.19 -13.14 -33.59
N GLU A 373 -40.50 -12.41 -32.52
CA GLU A 373 -41.89 -12.20 -32.06
C GLU A 373 -42.75 -11.49 -33.11
N SER A 374 -42.16 -10.58 -33.89
CA SER A 374 -42.84 -9.91 -35.00
C SER A 374 -43.10 -10.86 -36.18
N GLN A 375 -42.18 -11.79 -36.45
CA GLN A 375 -42.36 -12.84 -37.45
C GLN A 375 -43.46 -13.83 -37.05
N GLU A 376 -43.45 -14.31 -35.80
CA GLU A 376 -44.51 -15.20 -35.28
C GLU A 376 -45.90 -14.55 -35.35
N LYS A 377 -46.03 -13.27 -34.98
CA LYS A 377 -47.31 -12.53 -35.12
C LYS A 377 -47.75 -12.40 -36.57
N ASN A 378 -46.82 -12.14 -37.48
CA ASN A 378 -47.13 -12.04 -38.90
C ASN A 378 -47.55 -13.39 -39.50
N GLU A 379 -46.96 -14.50 -39.07
CA GLU A 379 -47.38 -15.85 -39.46
C GLU A 379 -48.77 -16.19 -38.91
N GLN A 380 -49.05 -15.92 -37.63
CA GLN A 380 -50.39 -16.10 -37.05
C GLN A 380 -51.46 -15.29 -37.77
N ASN A 381 -51.19 -14.01 -38.07
CA ASN A 381 -52.14 -13.17 -38.82
C ASN A 381 -52.37 -13.70 -40.25
N ARG A 382 -51.33 -14.22 -40.90
CA ARG A 382 -51.47 -14.88 -42.21
C ARG A 382 -52.38 -16.09 -42.12
N GLN A 383 -52.18 -16.95 -41.13
CA GLN A 383 -52.98 -18.16 -40.94
C GLN A 383 -54.47 -17.83 -40.74
N VAL A 384 -54.78 -16.85 -39.87
CA VAL A 384 -56.14 -16.36 -39.63
C VAL A 384 -56.78 -15.76 -40.90
N SER A 385 -55.99 -15.08 -41.75
CA SER A 385 -56.50 -14.55 -43.01
C SER A 385 -56.79 -15.65 -44.05
N THR A 386 -56.00 -16.72 -44.12
CA THR A 386 -56.31 -17.90 -44.95
C THR A 386 -57.57 -18.61 -44.48
N ASP A 387 -57.73 -18.81 -43.17
CA ASP A 387 -58.93 -19.47 -42.61
C ASP A 387 -60.21 -18.65 -42.90
N ARG A 388 -60.14 -17.31 -42.84
CA ARG A 388 -61.27 -16.44 -43.21
C ARG A 388 -61.65 -16.52 -44.69
N VAL A 389 -60.67 -16.63 -45.58
CA VAL A 389 -60.91 -16.75 -47.03
C VAL A 389 -61.55 -18.11 -47.37
N GLU A 390 -61.19 -19.17 -46.65
CA GLU A 390 -61.86 -20.49 -46.77
C GLU A 390 -63.29 -20.47 -46.22
N THR A 391 -63.59 -19.60 -45.24
CA THR A 391 -64.95 -19.47 -44.70
C THR A 391 -65.86 -18.64 -45.62
N GLU A 392 -65.34 -17.60 -46.28
CA GLU A 392 -66.11 -16.77 -47.22
C GLU A 392 -66.34 -17.42 -48.59
N THR A 393 -65.52 -18.38 -49.01
CA THR A 393 -65.75 -19.15 -50.24
C THR A 393 -66.80 -20.28 -50.08
N SER A 394 -67.29 -20.52 -48.86
CA SER A 394 -68.34 -21.49 -48.55
C SER A 394 -69.77 -20.91 -48.62
N SER A 395 -69.97 -19.61 -48.85
CA SER A 395 -71.30 -19.00 -48.96
C SER A 395 -71.52 -18.36 -50.34
N GLY A 396 -71.97 -19.17 -51.29
CA GLY A 396 -72.49 -18.71 -52.59
C GLY A 396 -73.90 -18.10 -52.47
N PRO A 397 -74.35 -17.31 -53.47
CA PRO A 397 -75.58 -16.53 -53.38
C PRO A 397 -76.83 -17.42 -53.51
N SER A 398 -77.74 -17.31 -52.53
CA SER A 398 -79.06 -17.94 -52.59
C SER A 398 -80.01 -17.13 -53.46
N THR A 399 -80.59 -17.79 -54.45
CA THR A 399 -81.59 -17.32 -55.41
C THR A 399 -82.80 -16.69 -54.72
N GLU A 400 -83.18 -15.46 -55.11
CA GLU A 400 -84.45 -14.83 -54.75
C GLU A 400 -85.60 -15.56 -55.46
N GLU A 401 -86.51 -16.16 -54.68
CA GLU A 401 -87.80 -16.66 -55.16
C GLU A 401 -88.92 -15.80 -54.56
N ILE A 402 -89.68 -15.15 -55.43
CA ILE A 402 -90.77 -14.22 -55.10
C ILE A 402 -92.04 -15.03 -54.81
N THR A 403 -92.67 -14.88 -53.64
CA THR A 403 -94.12 -15.10 -53.44
C THR A 403 -94.65 -14.33 -52.20
N PRO A 404 -95.97 -14.04 -52.11
CA PRO A 404 -96.45 -12.73 -51.66
C PRO A 404 -96.94 -12.64 -50.19
N ARG A 405 -97.05 -11.38 -49.75
CA ARG A 405 -97.51 -10.83 -48.46
C ARG A 405 -98.79 -11.44 -47.88
N THR A 406 -98.83 -11.54 -46.55
CA THR A 406 -99.95 -11.06 -45.71
C THR A 406 -99.44 -10.55 -44.33
N PRO A 407 -100.09 -9.52 -43.73
CA PRO A 407 -99.61 -8.81 -42.54
C PRO A 407 -100.39 -9.19 -41.26
N HIS A 408 -99.81 -9.05 -40.07
CA HIS A 408 -100.44 -8.93 -38.73
C HIS A 408 -99.33 -9.16 -37.66
N TYR A 409 -99.27 -8.60 -36.46
CA TYR A 409 -99.90 -7.50 -35.70
C TYR A 409 -99.16 -7.47 -34.34
N GLY A 410 -99.13 -6.33 -33.64
CA GLY A 410 -98.93 -6.25 -32.18
C GLY A 410 -97.47 -6.26 -31.72
N ASP A 411 -96.96 -5.15 -31.20
CA ASP A 411 -97.14 -4.65 -29.81
C ASP A 411 -96.01 -5.17 -28.92
N ALA A 412 -95.11 -4.27 -28.50
CA ALA A 412 -95.09 -3.65 -27.16
C ALA A 412 -94.44 -4.61 -26.11
N ALA A 413 -93.61 -4.23 -25.15
CA ALA A 413 -93.22 -2.97 -24.54
C ALA A 413 -91.83 -3.21 -23.87
N VAL A 414 -90.95 -2.22 -23.76
CA VAL A 414 -90.63 -1.48 -22.51
C VAL A 414 -90.21 -2.39 -21.34
N VAL A 415 -88.92 -2.34 -20.95
CA VAL A 415 -88.40 -1.61 -19.77
C VAL A 415 -87.01 -1.07 -20.11
#